data_AF-A0A2V1CPE6-F1
#
_entry.id   AF-A0A2V1CPE6-F1
#
_cell.length_a   1.000
_cell.length_b   1.000
_cell.length_c   1.000
_cell.angle_alpha   90.00
_cell.angle_beta   90.00
_cell.angle_gamma   90.00
#
_symmetry.space_group_name_H-M   'P 1'
#
loop_
_entity.id
_entity.type
_entity.pdbx_description
1 polymer ?
#
loop_
_entity_poly.entity_id
_entity_poly.type
_entity_poly.pdbx_seq_one_letter_code
_entity_poly.pdbx_strand_id
1 'polypeptide(L)'
;MANSTTRAVFRAYYNLFLTYYSRPPLLHTQDIGAALRQSELLIDVARMYGSIPIVRPYINSALMNFGRGLYMAIMTDPPRWIHLAFYLESTPIFKEGVIHIVGSHPYWPWPTLEADELLSPVAELLDKKLDIFIALKESVNKALFSNEVRDVEVFSRALNKDDFDTWFVVQYWRDWFAQSLAKANKASDVGQKCVRSKVYRDLGRSGDAYLPTILVLDAVEACRSKDLHAKSKRQGVEQDLKTLKDFARKAVEPLCANYSMLSVEDAGIEHLTCINVEDNELPWLKSNGN
;
A
#
# COMPACT_ATOMS: atom_id res chain seq x y z
N MET A 1 37.22 -0.37 29.79
CA MET A 1 36.75 -0.54 28.40
C MET A 1 35.44 0.21 28.28
N ALA A 2 35.36 1.30 27.52
CA ALA A 2 34.10 2.02 27.37
C ALA A 2 33.05 1.11 26.70
N ASN A 3 31.83 1.09 27.25
CA ASN A 3 30.70 0.31 26.72
C ASN A 3 30.43 0.71 25.25
N SER A 4 29.98 -0.23 24.40
CA SER A 4 29.77 0.01 22.96
C SER A 4 28.82 1.19 22.70
N THR A 5 27.80 1.33 23.54
CA THR A 5 26.84 2.44 23.54
C THR A 5 27.53 3.79 23.79
N THR A 6 28.42 3.86 24.76
CA THR A 6 29.16 5.08 25.10
C THR A 6 30.04 5.54 23.93
N ARG A 7 30.69 4.58 23.22
CA ARG A 7 31.48 4.88 22.02
C ARG A 7 30.61 5.44 20.89
N ALA A 8 29.40 4.92 20.70
CA ALA A 8 28.48 5.41 19.68
C ALA A 8 28.03 6.86 19.96
N VAL A 9 27.71 7.17 21.23
CA VAL A 9 27.34 8.53 21.64
C VAL A 9 28.50 9.51 21.43
N PHE A 10 29.73 9.16 21.84
CA PHE A 10 30.90 10.02 21.58
C PHE A 10 31.11 10.27 20.08
N ARG A 11 30.84 9.26 19.24
CA ARG A 11 30.91 9.42 17.78
C ARG A 11 29.83 10.37 17.26
N ALA A 12 28.63 10.34 17.80
CA ALA A 12 27.56 11.28 17.46
C ALA A 12 27.93 12.73 17.81
N TYR A 13 28.48 12.97 19.01
CA TYR A 13 29.04 14.28 19.38
C TYR A 13 30.14 14.74 18.44
N TYR A 14 31.10 13.86 18.11
CA TYR A 14 32.15 14.17 17.15
C TYR A 14 31.58 14.55 15.78
N ASN A 15 30.58 13.82 15.29
CA ASN A 15 29.90 14.12 14.03
C ASN A 15 29.15 15.46 14.08
N LEU A 16 28.53 15.82 15.21
CA LEU A 16 27.92 17.14 15.39
C LEU A 16 28.96 18.27 15.34
N PHE A 17 30.13 18.08 15.97
CA PHE A 17 31.21 19.06 15.86
C PHE A 17 31.70 19.20 14.42
N LEU A 18 31.84 18.09 13.67
CA LEU A 18 32.19 18.15 12.25
C LEU A 18 31.20 19.02 11.45
N THR A 19 29.90 18.84 11.67
CA THR A 19 28.88 19.62 10.93
C THR A 19 28.90 21.10 11.28
N TYR A 20 29.22 21.48 12.53
CA TYR A 20 29.45 22.90 12.87
C TYR A 20 30.61 23.54 12.10
N TYR A 21 31.65 22.76 11.79
CA TYR A 21 32.76 23.21 10.95
C TYR A 21 32.52 22.95 9.45
N SER A 22 31.27 22.75 9.04
CA SER A 22 30.89 22.47 7.65
C SER A 22 31.63 21.27 7.04
N ARG A 23 31.95 20.27 7.87
CA ARG A 23 32.50 18.98 7.44
C ARG A 23 31.43 17.90 7.52
N PRO A 24 31.38 16.96 6.56
CA PRO A 24 30.37 15.93 6.57
C PRO A 24 30.54 15.00 7.78
N PRO A 25 29.44 14.57 8.41
CA PRO A 25 29.48 13.57 9.47
C PRO A 25 29.95 12.23 8.88
N LEU A 26 30.65 11.44 9.69
CA LEU A 26 31.20 10.16 9.27
C LEU A 26 30.16 9.06 9.46
N LEU A 27 29.18 9.06 8.56
CA LEU A 27 28.12 8.04 8.48
C LEU A 27 28.57 6.85 7.63
N HIS A 28 28.05 5.66 7.95
CA HIS A 28 28.31 4.46 7.17
C HIS A 28 27.70 4.59 5.77
N THR A 29 28.45 4.22 4.72
CA THR A 29 28.01 4.38 3.32
C THR A 29 27.56 3.07 2.66
N GLN A 30 27.93 1.92 3.22
CA GLN A 30 27.58 0.60 2.68
C GLN A 30 26.48 -0.14 3.46
N ASP A 31 26.41 0.03 4.79
CA ASP A 31 25.40 -0.58 5.65
C ASP A 31 24.37 0.47 6.06
N ILE A 32 23.16 0.33 5.51
CA ILE A 32 22.05 1.23 5.78
C ILE A 32 21.54 1.14 7.23
N GLY A 33 21.59 -0.04 7.85
CA GLY A 33 21.19 -0.21 9.24
C GLY A 33 22.15 0.48 10.20
N ALA A 34 23.46 0.43 9.90
CA ALA A 34 24.45 1.21 10.64
C ALA A 34 24.28 2.71 10.40
N ALA A 35 24.04 3.14 9.16
CA ALA A 35 23.80 4.53 8.82
C ALA A 35 22.55 5.10 9.52
N LEU A 36 21.47 4.31 9.58
CA LEU A 36 20.23 4.65 10.28
C LEU A 36 20.49 4.89 11.78
N ARG A 37 21.10 3.93 12.48
CA ARG A 37 21.43 4.07 13.91
C ARG A 37 22.33 5.27 14.19
N GLN A 38 23.31 5.52 13.33
CA GLN A 38 24.20 6.69 13.46
C GLN A 38 23.45 8.01 13.22
N SER A 39 22.51 8.04 12.28
CA SER A 39 21.68 9.19 11.97
C SER A 39 20.72 9.52 13.12
N GLU A 40 20.08 8.50 13.71
CA GLU A 40 19.22 8.64 14.88
C GLU A 40 19.98 9.23 16.08
N LEU A 41 21.13 8.66 16.42
CA LEU A 41 21.97 9.18 17.50
C LEU A 41 22.47 10.60 17.23
N LEU A 42 22.82 10.92 15.98
CA LEU A 42 23.24 12.27 15.62
C LEU A 42 22.09 13.27 15.74
N ILE A 43 20.86 12.88 15.37
CA ILE A 43 19.65 13.69 15.57
C ILE A 43 19.37 13.88 17.06
N ASP A 44 19.46 12.83 17.88
CA ASP A 44 19.26 12.93 19.33
C ASP A 44 20.23 13.93 19.97
N VAL A 45 21.52 13.85 19.60
CA VAL A 45 22.53 14.80 20.08
C VAL A 45 22.27 16.20 19.55
N ALA A 46 22.01 16.37 18.25
CA ALA A 46 21.71 17.67 17.65
C ALA A 46 20.47 18.33 18.26
N ARG A 47 19.44 17.54 18.62
CA ARG A 47 18.21 18.01 19.27
C ARG A 47 18.49 18.68 20.61
N MET A 48 19.40 18.12 21.42
CA MET A 48 19.78 18.70 22.72
C MET A 48 20.36 20.12 22.59
N TYR A 49 20.95 20.45 21.44
CA TYR A 49 21.58 21.76 21.17
C TYR A 49 20.81 22.60 20.14
N GLY A 50 19.56 22.24 19.81
CA GLY A 50 18.78 22.96 18.79
C GLY A 50 19.43 23.00 17.41
N SER A 51 20.28 22.03 17.09
CA SER A 51 21.19 22.03 15.93
C SER A 51 20.75 21.08 14.82
N ILE A 52 19.51 20.60 14.86
CA ILE A 52 18.91 19.72 13.83
C ILE A 52 19.05 20.32 12.41
N PRO A 53 18.77 21.63 12.17
CA PRO A 53 18.87 22.20 10.83
C PRO A 53 20.28 22.09 10.21
N ILE A 54 21.32 22.04 11.05
CA ILE A 54 22.72 21.99 10.60
C ILE A 54 23.10 20.57 10.15
N VAL A 55 22.64 19.53 10.86
CA VAL A 55 22.96 18.13 10.53
C VAL A 55 22.08 17.57 9.42
N ARG A 56 20.85 18.07 9.29
CA ARG A 56 19.83 17.61 8.35
C ARG A 56 20.30 17.42 6.90
N PRO A 57 20.90 18.41 6.21
CA PRO A 57 21.27 18.26 4.80
C PRO A 57 22.31 17.16 4.59
N TYR A 58 23.25 17.00 5.54
CA TYR A 58 24.27 15.95 5.47
C TYR A 58 23.69 14.56 5.63
N ILE A 59 22.80 14.38 6.62
CA ILE A 59 22.15 13.08 6.85
C ILE A 59 21.26 12.73 5.65
N ASN A 60 20.45 13.67 5.15
CA ASN A 60 19.63 13.45 3.95
C ASN A 60 20.48 13.04 2.75
N SER A 61 21.55 13.78 2.45
CA SER A 61 22.47 13.44 1.35
C SER A 61 23.06 12.03 1.51
N ALA A 62 23.54 11.68 2.72
CA ALA A 62 24.11 10.37 2.99
C ALA A 62 23.10 9.23 2.82
N LEU A 63 21.86 9.41 3.30
CA LEU A 63 20.80 8.40 3.18
C LEU A 63 20.33 8.23 1.74
N MET A 64 20.18 9.33 0.98
CA MET A 64 19.76 9.27 -0.42
C MET A 64 20.76 8.53 -1.32
N ASN A 65 22.05 8.52 -0.96
CA ASN A 65 23.07 7.80 -1.71
C ASN A 65 22.89 6.26 -1.69
N PHE A 66 22.08 5.71 -0.78
CA PHE A 66 21.72 4.28 -0.81
C PHE A 66 20.74 3.92 -1.94
N GLY A 67 20.09 4.91 -2.57
CA GLY A 67 19.18 4.72 -3.69
C GLY A 67 18.07 3.71 -3.38
N ARG A 68 17.90 2.67 -4.21
CA ARG A 68 16.90 1.60 -4.00
C ARG A 68 17.03 0.92 -2.63
N GLY A 69 18.25 0.80 -2.10
CA GLY A 69 18.49 0.21 -0.78
C GLY A 69 17.79 0.97 0.35
N LEU A 70 17.66 2.29 0.22
CA LEU A 70 16.92 3.14 1.15
C LEU A 70 15.44 2.75 1.19
N TYR A 71 14.79 2.73 0.04
CA TYR A 71 13.36 2.44 -0.05
C TYR A 71 13.03 1.01 0.40
N MET A 72 13.89 0.02 0.10
CA MET A 72 13.75 -1.34 0.64
C MET A 72 13.85 -1.38 2.18
N ALA A 73 14.74 -0.59 2.78
CA ALA A 73 14.84 -0.48 4.23
C ALA A 73 13.63 0.26 4.83
N ILE A 74 13.09 1.28 4.14
CA ILE A 74 11.85 1.96 4.54
C ILE A 74 10.69 0.97 4.57
N MET A 75 10.49 0.17 3.51
CA MET A 75 9.46 -0.86 3.44
C MET A 75 9.53 -1.87 4.61
N THR A 76 10.74 -2.15 5.09
CA THR A 76 10.98 -3.13 6.16
C THR A 76 10.52 -2.62 7.53
N ASP A 77 10.73 -1.33 7.84
CA ASP A 77 10.35 -0.72 9.13
C ASP A 77 9.90 0.75 8.96
N PRO A 78 8.78 1.01 8.27
CA PRO A 78 8.31 2.35 7.94
C PRO A 78 8.16 3.30 9.15
N PRO A 79 7.60 2.89 10.31
CA PRO A 79 7.41 3.80 11.46
C PRO A 79 8.71 4.45 11.92
N ARG A 80 9.78 3.66 12.01
CA ARG A 80 11.12 4.13 12.37
C ARG A 80 11.67 5.16 11.39
N TRP A 81 11.50 4.91 10.09
CA TRP A 81 11.95 5.82 9.04
C TRP A 81 11.12 7.10 9.00
N ILE A 82 9.80 7.05 9.24
CA ILE A 82 8.96 8.24 9.33
C ILE A 82 9.39 9.13 10.50
N HIS A 83 9.67 8.53 11.66
CA HIS A 83 10.13 9.28 12.83
C HIS A 83 11.44 10.02 12.54
N LEU A 84 12.42 9.35 11.91
CA LEU A 84 13.64 10.00 11.45
C LEU A 84 13.35 11.08 10.38
N ALA A 85 12.50 10.78 9.41
CA ALA A 85 12.17 11.68 8.31
C ALA A 85 11.50 12.98 8.79
N PHE A 86 10.72 12.93 9.88
CA PHE A 86 10.14 14.12 10.50
C PHE A 86 11.23 15.10 10.96
N TYR A 87 12.24 14.63 11.70
CA TYR A 87 13.34 15.50 12.14
C TYR A 87 14.23 15.97 10.98
N LEU A 88 14.42 15.09 9.99
CA LEU A 88 15.16 15.42 8.77
C LEU A 88 14.37 16.27 7.77
N GLU A 89 13.08 16.52 8.00
CA GLU A 89 12.15 17.10 7.02
C GLU A 89 12.33 16.49 5.62
N SER A 90 12.51 15.16 5.58
CA SER A 90 12.85 14.41 4.38
C SER A 90 11.59 13.93 3.68
N THR A 91 11.05 14.77 2.80
CA THR A 91 9.85 14.47 2.00
C THR A 91 9.85 13.06 1.38
N PRO A 92 10.88 12.63 0.61
CA PRO A 92 10.86 11.30 -0.01
C PRO A 92 10.82 10.14 0.99
N ILE A 93 11.56 10.20 2.10
CA ILE A 93 11.56 9.14 3.13
C ILE A 93 10.20 9.09 3.81
N PHE A 94 9.67 10.27 4.14
CA PHE A 94 8.38 10.40 4.83
C PHE A 94 7.22 9.86 3.99
N LYS A 95 7.13 10.28 2.71
CA LYS A 95 6.08 9.81 1.80
C LYS A 95 6.13 8.30 1.60
N GLU A 96 7.32 7.73 1.37
CA GLU A 96 7.49 6.27 1.22
C GLU A 96 7.02 5.52 2.47
N GLY A 97 7.40 6.03 3.66
CA GLY A 97 6.96 5.44 4.92
C GLY A 97 5.44 5.42 5.05
N VAL A 98 4.78 6.56 4.78
CA VAL A 98 3.31 6.67 4.87
C VAL A 98 2.61 5.69 3.91
N ILE A 99 3.13 5.54 2.68
CA ILE A 99 2.59 4.60 1.69
C ILE A 99 2.53 3.19 2.28
N HIS A 100 3.62 2.73 2.90
CA HIS A 100 3.67 1.38 3.43
C HIS A 100 2.85 1.18 4.70
N ILE A 101 2.79 2.20 5.57
CA ILE A 101 1.95 2.15 6.77
C ILE A 101 0.47 2.03 6.40
N VAL A 102 -0.03 3.00 5.64
CA VAL A 102 -1.46 3.07 5.31
C VAL A 102 -1.87 1.90 4.44
N GLY A 103 -1.03 1.53 3.47
CA GLY A 103 -1.26 0.40 2.58
C GLY A 103 -1.41 -0.94 3.29
N SER A 104 -0.69 -1.14 4.40
CA SER A 104 -0.71 -2.38 5.17
C SER A 104 -1.95 -2.53 6.06
N HIS A 105 -2.74 -1.48 6.26
CA HIS A 105 -3.91 -1.51 7.14
C HIS A 105 -4.91 -2.63 6.76
N PRO A 106 -5.40 -3.42 7.73
CA PRO A 106 -5.35 -3.22 9.20
C PRO A 106 -4.13 -3.82 9.91
N TYR A 107 -3.11 -4.24 9.17
CA TYR A 107 -1.98 -4.96 9.71
C TYR A 107 -0.81 -4.03 10.08
N TRP A 108 -0.26 -4.20 11.29
CA TRP A 108 0.90 -3.46 11.81
C TRP A 108 1.98 -4.45 12.31
N PRO A 109 2.90 -4.89 11.43
CA PRO A 109 3.92 -5.89 11.79
C PRO A 109 5.20 -5.33 12.43
N TRP A 110 5.31 -4.01 12.57
CA TRP A 110 6.59 -3.37 12.86
C TRP A 110 6.81 -3.27 14.37
N PRO A 111 7.88 -3.87 14.90
CA PRO A 111 8.10 -3.96 16.34
C PRO A 111 8.81 -2.73 16.93
N THR A 112 9.33 -1.84 16.09
CA THR A 112 10.23 -0.77 16.54
C THR A 112 9.48 0.41 17.16
N LEU A 113 8.30 0.71 16.64
CA LEU A 113 7.42 1.78 17.10
C LEU A 113 5.99 1.31 16.95
N GLU A 114 5.28 1.29 18.06
CA GLU A 114 3.83 1.11 18.07
C GLU A 114 3.13 2.38 17.57
N ALA A 115 1.87 2.25 17.14
CA ALA A 115 1.14 3.36 16.55
C ALA A 115 0.95 4.55 17.52
N ASP A 116 0.85 4.27 18.82
CA ASP A 116 0.69 5.25 19.90
C ASP A 116 2.01 5.98 20.26
N GLU A 117 3.16 5.44 19.85
CA GLU A 117 4.47 6.07 20.05
C GLU A 117 4.83 7.09 18.95
N LEU A 118 3.99 7.22 17.92
CA LEU A 118 4.19 8.19 16.85
C LEU A 118 4.01 9.63 17.33
N LEU A 119 4.77 10.54 16.73
CA LEU A 119 4.60 11.98 16.95
C LEU A 119 3.18 12.41 16.56
N SER A 120 2.51 13.21 17.38
CA SER A 120 1.10 13.57 17.17
C SER A 120 0.79 14.13 15.76
N PRO A 121 1.62 15.03 15.18
CA PRO A 121 1.38 15.51 13.81
C PRO A 121 1.46 14.42 12.74
N VAL A 122 2.24 13.36 12.99
CA VAL A 122 2.37 12.20 12.11
C VAL A 122 1.17 11.28 12.27
N ALA A 123 0.77 10.99 13.51
CA ALA A 123 -0.41 10.17 13.80
C ALA A 123 -1.68 10.79 13.18
N GLU A 124 -1.90 12.09 13.36
CA GLU A 124 -3.04 12.81 12.76
C GLU A 124 -3.07 12.74 11.23
N LEU A 125 -1.91 12.77 10.58
CA LEU A 125 -1.83 12.61 9.13
C LEU A 125 -2.17 11.17 8.72
N LEU A 126 -1.63 10.18 9.43
CA LEU A 126 -1.88 8.77 9.15
C LEU A 126 -3.35 8.43 9.30
N ASP A 127 -4.02 8.92 10.35
CA ASP A 127 -5.46 8.73 10.55
C ASP A 127 -6.27 9.28 9.37
N LYS A 128 -5.98 10.52 8.95
CA LYS A 128 -6.64 11.13 7.77
C LYS A 128 -6.42 10.33 6.49
N LYS A 129 -5.19 9.86 6.26
CA LYS A 129 -4.86 9.05 5.08
C LYS A 129 -5.48 7.67 5.16
N LEU A 130 -5.62 7.13 6.35
CA LEU A 130 -6.28 5.86 6.60
C LEU A 130 -7.78 5.96 6.31
N ASP A 131 -8.46 7.02 6.75
CA ASP A 131 -9.87 7.27 6.41
C ASP A 131 -10.09 7.33 4.90
N ILE A 132 -9.23 8.07 4.18
CA ILE A 132 -9.25 8.15 2.72
C ILE A 132 -9.05 6.77 2.09
N PHE A 133 -8.10 5.98 2.59
CA PHE A 133 -7.82 4.63 2.10
C PHE A 133 -8.99 3.66 2.33
N ILE A 134 -9.61 3.72 3.51
CA ILE A 134 -10.78 2.90 3.85
C ILE A 134 -11.95 3.28 2.94
N ALA A 135 -12.26 4.57 2.82
CA ALA A 135 -13.33 5.07 1.95
C ALA A 135 -13.12 4.67 0.49
N LEU A 136 -11.87 4.71 -0.01
CA LEU A 136 -11.55 4.26 -1.36
C LEU A 136 -11.84 2.76 -1.55
N LYS A 137 -11.40 1.91 -0.60
CA LYS A 137 -11.71 0.46 -0.64
C LYS A 137 -13.20 0.20 -0.61
N GLU A 138 -13.95 0.89 0.25
CA GLU A 138 -15.40 0.75 0.36
C GLU A 138 -16.12 1.19 -0.91
N SER A 139 -15.71 2.32 -1.49
CA SER A 139 -16.25 2.82 -2.76
C SER A 139 -16.03 1.82 -3.90
N VAL A 140 -14.81 1.28 -4.03
CA VAL A 140 -14.50 0.27 -5.05
C VAL A 140 -15.29 -1.01 -4.80
N ASN A 141 -15.36 -1.49 -3.56
CA ASN A 141 -16.15 -2.68 -3.22
C ASN A 141 -17.62 -2.49 -3.56
N LYS A 142 -18.20 -1.33 -3.25
CA LYS A 142 -19.58 -0.99 -3.61
C LYS A 142 -19.78 -1.04 -5.12
N ALA A 143 -18.89 -0.42 -5.90
CA ALA A 143 -18.95 -0.46 -7.36
C ALA A 143 -18.86 -1.89 -7.91
N LEU A 144 -17.96 -2.71 -7.36
CA LEU A 144 -17.80 -4.12 -7.73
C LEU A 144 -19.06 -4.95 -7.41
N PHE A 145 -19.67 -4.78 -6.25
CA PHE A 145 -20.93 -5.48 -5.92
C PHE A 145 -22.10 -5.06 -6.81
N SER A 146 -22.13 -3.81 -7.25
CA SER A 146 -23.13 -3.28 -8.19
C SER A 146 -22.79 -3.55 -9.67
N ASN A 147 -21.77 -4.34 -9.97
CA ASN A 147 -21.37 -4.65 -11.35
C ASN A 147 -22.45 -5.46 -12.08
N GLU A 148 -22.82 -5.00 -13.28
CA GLU A 148 -23.88 -5.56 -14.13
C GLU A 148 -23.47 -5.51 -15.60
N VAL A 149 -23.96 -6.47 -16.40
CA VAL A 149 -23.67 -6.55 -17.85
C VAL A 149 -24.65 -5.72 -18.68
N ARG A 150 -25.90 -5.58 -18.21
CA ARG A 150 -26.96 -4.80 -18.86
C ARG A 150 -27.62 -3.92 -17.82
N ASP A 151 -27.97 -2.70 -18.21
CA ASP A 151 -28.77 -1.75 -17.42
C ASP A 151 -30.25 -2.16 -17.43
N VAL A 152 -30.51 -3.39 -16.99
CA VAL A 152 -31.85 -3.95 -16.92
C VAL A 152 -32.06 -4.28 -15.45
N GLU A 153 -33.04 -3.64 -14.83
CA GLU A 153 -33.51 -4.02 -13.50
C GLU A 153 -34.01 -5.47 -13.56
N VAL A 154 -33.12 -6.44 -13.33
CA VAL A 154 -33.43 -7.87 -13.43
C VAL A 154 -34.52 -8.27 -12.43
N PHE A 155 -34.71 -7.47 -11.38
CA PHE A 155 -35.76 -7.63 -10.38
C PHE A 155 -37.13 -7.08 -10.80
N SER A 156 -37.23 -6.36 -11.93
CA SER A 156 -38.50 -5.80 -12.40
C SER A 156 -39.35 -6.81 -13.20
N ARG A 157 -38.78 -7.94 -13.64
CA ARG A 157 -39.49 -8.97 -14.42
C ARG A 157 -38.96 -10.39 -14.19
N ALA A 158 -39.80 -11.38 -14.52
CA ALA A 158 -39.38 -12.77 -14.53
C ALA A 158 -38.22 -13.00 -15.53
N LEU A 159 -37.23 -13.80 -15.12
CA LEU A 159 -36.11 -14.22 -15.95
C LEU A 159 -36.62 -15.10 -17.10
N ASN A 160 -36.38 -14.68 -18.34
CA ASN A 160 -36.64 -15.51 -19.51
C ASN A 160 -35.46 -16.46 -19.74
N LYS A 161 -35.68 -17.55 -20.51
CA LYS A 161 -34.62 -18.54 -20.83
C LYS A 161 -33.39 -17.91 -21.49
N ASP A 162 -33.59 -16.81 -22.23
CA ASP A 162 -32.53 -16.09 -22.94
C ASP A 162 -31.72 -15.15 -22.01
N ASP A 163 -32.27 -14.76 -20.86
CA ASP A 163 -31.58 -13.91 -19.87
C ASP A 163 -30.81 -14.73 -18.82
N PHE A 164 -31.06 -16.05 -18.77
CA PHE A 164 -30.47 -16.94 -17.77
C PHE A 164 -28.95 -16.92 -17.78
N ASP A 165 -28.32 -16.97 -18.96
CA ASP A 165 -26.85 -17.03 -19.08
C ASP A 165 -26.22 -15.77 -18.52
N THR A 166 -26.71 -14.60 -18.93
CA THR A 166 -26.23 -13.30 -18.44
C THR A 166 -26.42 -13.18 -16.93
N TRP A 167 -27.61 -13.52 -16.42
CA TRP A 167 -27.88 -13.51 -14.98
C TRP A 167 -26.93 -14.44 -14.22
N PHE A 168 -26.75 -15.67 -14.71
CA PHE A 168 -25.89 -16.66 -14.07
C PHE A 168 -24.44 -16.17 -14.02
N VAL A 169 -23.91 -15.63 -15.12
CA VAL A 169 -22.54 -15.09 -15.17
C VAL A 169 -22.37 -13.93 -14.17
N VAL A 170 -23.35 -13.04 -14.07
CA VAL A 170 -23.34 -11.95 -13.07
C VAL A 170 -23.34 -12.51 -11.65
N GLN A 171 -24.22 -13.46 -11.34
CA GLN A 171 -24.27 -14.05 -9.99
C GLN A 171 -23.01 -14.84 -9.65
N TYR A 172 -22.49 -15.62 -10.60
CA TYR A 172 -21.27 -16.39 -10.43
C TYR A 172 -20.06 -15.49 -10.14
N TRP A 173 -19.96 -14.36 -10.86
CA TRP A 173 -18.93 -13.36 -10.63
C TRP A 173 -19.08 -12.70 -9.24
N ARG A 174 -20.30 -12.30 -8.86
CA ARG A 174 -20.58 -11.66 -7.56
C ARG A 174 -20.30 -12.61 -6.40
N ASP A 175 -20.70 -13.89 -6.53
CA ASP A 175 -20.41 -14.94 -5.55
C ASP A 175 -18.90 -15.17 -5.40
N TRP A 176 -18.18 -15.32 -6.52
CA TRP A 176 -16.72 -15.42 -6.48
C TRP A 176 -16.07 -14.22 -5.79
N PHE A 177 -16.51 -13.00 -6.10
CA PHE A 177 -15.96 -11.78 -5.49
C PHE A 177 -16.25 -11.75 -3.98
N ALA A 178 -17.50 -12.02 -3.58
CA ALA A 178 -17.90 -12.10 -2.19
C ALA A 178 -17.08 -13.13 -1.41
N GLN A 179 -16.89 -14.32 -1.95
CA GLN A 179 -16.08 -15.38 -1.33
C GLN A 179 -14.59 -15.02 -1.27
N SER A 180 -14.05 -14.41 -2.32
CA SER A 180 -12.65 -13.99 -2.37
C SER A 180 -12.36 -12.91 -1.33
N LEU A 181 -13.25 -11.93 -1.21
CA LEU A 181 -13.16 -10.90 -0.19
C LEU A 181 -13.34 -11.48 1.22
N ALA A 182 -14.31 -12.38 1.43
CA ALA A 182 -14.52 -13.03 2.73
C ALA A 182 -13.31 -13.87 3.18
N LYS A 183 -12.68 -14.61 2.25
CA LYS A 183 -11.43 -15.35 2.50
C LYS A 183 -10.29 -14.39 2.86
N ALA A 184 -10.16 -13.29 2.13
CA ALA A 184 -9.15 -12.28 2.39
C ALA A 184 -9.35 -11.60 3.76
N ASN A 185 -10.59 -11.31 4.14
CA ASN A 185 -10.94 -10.75 5.45
C ASN A 185 -10.53 -11.69 6.58
N LYS A 186 -10.95 -12.96 6.51
CA LYS A 186 -10.58 -13.97 7.52
C LYS A 186 -9.07 -14.15 7.63
N ALA A 187 -8.35 -14.11 6.50
CA ALA A 187 -6.90 -14.20 6.50
C ALA A 187 -6.26 -13.02 7.24
N SER A 188 -6.77 -11.79 7.04
CA SER A 188 -6.33 -10.62 7.79
C SER A 188 -6.59 -10.75 9.30
N ASP A 189 -7.74 -11.31 9.71
CA ASP A 189 -8.07 -11.53 11.13
C ASP A 189 -7.12 -12.53 11.81
N VAL A 190 -6.63 -13.53 11.05
CA VAL A 190 -5.66 -14.53 11.51
C VAL A 190 -4.21 -14.02 11.39
N GLY A 191 -4.01 -12.74 11.03
CA GLY A 191 -2.70 -12.11 10.94
C GLY A 191 -1.91 -12.45 9.67
N GLN A 192 -2.54 -13.05 8.66
CA GLN A 192 -1.92 -13.22 7.34
C GLN A 192 -1.91 -11.90 6.58
N LYS A 193 -0.75 -11.56 6.02
CA LYS A 193 -0.49 -10.24 5.44
C LYS A 193 -1.32 -10.02 4.17
N CYS A 194 -2.05 -8.91 4.15
CA CYS A 194 -2.40 -8.15 2.95
C CYS A 194 -3.10 -8.93 1.81
N VAL A 195 -3.83 -10.00 2.13
CA VAL A 195 -4.50 -10.89 1.15
C VAL A 195 -5.53 -10.16 0.27
N ARG A 196 -6.16 -9.10 0.78
CA ARG A 196 -7.11 -8.26 0.02
C ARG A 196 -6.45 -7.60 -1.19
N SER A 197 -5.20 -7.14 -1.05
CA SER A 197 -4.44 -6.49 -2.12
C SER A 197 -4.30 -7.40 -3.33
N LYS A 198 -4.07 -8.70 -3.09
CA LYS A 198 -3.98 -9.70 -4.16
C LYS A 198 -5.29 -9.78 -4.95
N VAL A 199 -6.45 -9.81 -4.28
CA VAL A 199 -7.75 -9.84 -4.95
C VAL A 199 -7.92 -8.63 -5.87
N TYR A 200 -7.62 -7.42 -5.39
CA TYR A 200 -7.71 -6.21 -6.22
C TYR A 200 -6.72 -6.22 -7.40
N ARG A 201 -5.50 -6.70 -7.20
CA ARG A 201 -4.51 -6.81 -8.28
C ARG A 201 -4.89 -7.87 -9.31
N ASP A 202 -5.46 -8.99 -8.89
CA ASP A 202 -5.96 -10.03 -9.81
C ASP A 202 -7.14 -9.48 -10.64
N LEU A 203 -8.04 -8.70 -10.03
CA LEU A 203 -9.08 -7.94 -10.75
C LEU A 203 -8.48 -6.97 -11.78
N GLY A 204 -7.42 -6.25 -11.42
CA GLY A 204 -6.71 -5.31 -12.31
C GLY A 204 -5.95 -5.99 -13.45
N ARG A 205 -5.37 -7.17 -13.22
CA ARG A 205 -4.72 -7.97 -14.27
C ARG A 205 -5.73 -8.53 -15.27
N SER A 206 -6.95 -8.84 -14.80
CA SER A 206 -8.02 -9.40 -15.64
C SER A 206 -7.60 -10.72 -16.31
N GLY A 207 -8.29 -11.11 -17.39
CA GLY A 207 -8.00 -12.36 -18.11
C GLY A 207 -8.17 -13.58 -17.21
N ASP A 208 -7.22 -14.51 -17.23
CA ASP A 208 -7.26 -15.75 -16.43
C ASP A 208 -6.66 -15.61 -15.02
N ALA A 209 -6.29 -14.39 -14.59
CA ALA A 209 -5.83 -14.14 -13.21
C ALA A 209 -6.90 -14.52 -12.17
N TYR A 210 -8.17 -14.42 -12.57
CA TYR A 210 -9.31 -14.90 -11.80
C TYR A 210 -10.46 -15.32 -12.72
N LEU A 211 -11.32 -16.22 -12.23
CA LEU A 211 -12.45 -16.77 -12.97
C LEU A 211 -12.08 -17.14 -14.42
N PRO A 212 -11.16 -18.09 -14.66
CA PRO A 212 -10.82 -18.53 -16.00
C PRO A 212 -12.07 -18.82 -16.82
N THR A 213 -12.11 -18.33 -18.06
CA THR A 213 -13.32 -18.33 -18.89
C THR A 213 -13.89 -19.74 -19.06
N ILE A 214 -13.02 -20.75 -19.19
CA ILE A 214 -13.40 -22.15 -19.30
C ILE A 214 -14.20 -22.65 -18.09
N LEU A 215 -13.82 -22.27 -16.87
CA LEU A 215 -14.52 -22.69 -15.66
C LEU A 215 -15.91 -22.08 -15.55
N VAL A 216 -16.06 -20.83 -16.03
CA VAL A 216 -17.37 -20.17 -16.06
C VAL A 216 -18.27 -20.87 -17.08
N LEU A 217 -17.76 -21.19 -18.27
CA LEU A 217 -18.50 -21.93 -19.29
C LEU A 217 -18.97 -23.30 -18.79
N ASP A 218 -18.08 -24.06 -18.15
CA ASP A 218 -18.40 -25.36 -17.56
C ASP A 218 -19.47 -25.25 -16.48
N ALA A 219 -19.42 -24.19 -15.65
CA ALA A 219 -20.43 -23.91 -14.63
C ALA A 219 -21.80 -23.57 -15.24
N VAL A 220 -21.85 -22.76 -16.30
CA VAL A 220 -23.13 -22.47 -16.99
C VAL A 220 -23.68 -23.74 -17.65
N GLU A 221 -22.82 -24.57 -18.24
CA GLU A 221 -23.19 -25.85 -18.85
C GLU A 221 -23.82 -26.80 -17.81
N ALA A 222 -23.19 -26.94 -16.65
CA ALA A 222 -23.69 -27.80 -15.57
C ALA A 222 -25.06 -27.35 -15.03
N CYS A 223 -25.32 -26.03 -15.00
CA CYS A 223 -26.61 -25.49 -14.56
C CYS A 223 -27.69 -25.51 -15.64
N ARG A 224 -27.33 -25.72 -16.91
CA ARG A 224 -28.28 -25.87 -18.02
C ARG A 224 -28.56 -27.33 -18.31
N SER A 225 -29.84 -27.69 -18.30
CA SER A 225 -30.25 -29.08 -18.45
C SER A 225 -30.03 -29.70 -19.84
N LYS A 226 -29.59 -28.97 -20.90
CA LYS A 226 -29.25 -29.55 -22.24
C LYS A 226 -28.62 -28.69 -23.37
N ASP A 227 -28.49 -27.35 -23.32
CA ASP A 227 -28.41 -26.53 -24.56
C ASP A 227 -27.28 -25.46 -24.71
N LEU A 228 -26.10 -25.65 -24.12
CA LEU A 228 -24.96 -24.70 -24.30
C LEU A 228 -24.05 -25.01 -25.50
N HIS A 229 -24.33 -26.08 -26.26
CA HIS A 229 -23.52 -26.46 -27.43
C HIS A 229 -23.61 -25.47 -28.60
N ALA A 230 -24.57 -24.55 -28.60
CA ALA A 230 -24.65 -23.51 -29.62
C ALA A 230 -23.52 -22.48 -29.44
N LYS A 231 -22.65 -22.37 -30.46
CA LYS A 231 -21.50 -21.45 -30.48
C LYS A 231 -21.86 -20.01 -30.11
N SER A 232 -23.04 -19.52 -30.54
CA SER A 232 -23.52 -18.17 -30.23
C SER A 232 -23.80 -17.95 -28.74
N LYS A 233 -24.32 -18.95 -28.03
CA LYS A 233 -24.58 -18.88 -26.58
C LYS A 233 -23.27 -18.87 -25.79
N ARG A 234 -22.31 -19.68 -26.21
CA ARG A 234 -20.95 -19.70 -25.65
C ARG A 234 -20.27 -18.33 -25.77
N GLN A 235 -20.33 -17.72 -26.96
CA GLN A 235 -19.81 -16.37 -27.21
C GLN A 235 -20.52 -15.30 -26.37
N GLY A 236 -21.84 -15.44 -26.14
CA GLY A 236 -22.58 -14.55 -25.24
C GLY A 236 -22.04 -14.56 -23.81
N VAL A 237 -21.83 -15.76 -23.24
CA VAL A 237 -21.25 -15.93 -21.89
C VAL A 237 -19.85 -15.34 -21.79
N GLU A 238 -19.00 -15.59 -22.80
CA GLU A 238 -17.65 -15.02 -22.86
C GLU A 238 -17.66 -13.49 -22.88
N GLN A 239 -18.56 -12.90 -23.68
CA GLN A 239 -18.71 -11.46 -23.79
C GLN A 239 -19.27 -10.82 -22.51
N ASP A 240 -20.25 -11.47 -21.87
CA ASP A 240 -20.81 -11.03 -20.59
C ASP A 240 -19.74 -11.04 -19.49
N LEU A 241 -18.97 -12.13 -19.39
CA LEU A 241 -17.86 -12.23 -18.44
C LEU A 241 -16.79 -11.17 -18.73
N LYS A 242 -16.42 -10.97 -19.99
CA LYS A 242 -15.47 -9.94 -20.41
C LYS A 242 -15.94 -8.55 -19.97
N THR A 243 -17.23 -8.25 -20.15
CA THR A 243 -17.83 -6.97 -19.74
C THR A 243 -17.68 -6.74 -18.23
N LEU A 244 -17.98 -7.75 -17.41
CA LEU A 244 -17.79 -7.69 -15.96
C LEU A 244 -16.32 -7.49 -15.57
N LYS A 245 -15.41 -8.20 -16.24
CA LYS A 245 -13.96 -8.11 -15.98
C LYS A 245 -13.38 -6.76 -16.39
N ASP A 246 -13.84 -6.19 -17.50
CA ASP A 246 -13.39 -4.88 -17.97
C ASP A 246 -13.91 -3.74 -17.07
N PHE A 247 -15.15 -3.85 -16.56
CA PHE A 247 -15.64 -2.96 -15.53
C PHE A 247 -14.81 -3.07 -14.25
N ALA A 248 -14.59 -4.30 -13.75
CA ALA A 248 -13.85 -4.52 -12.52
C ALA A 248 -12.41 -3.99 -12.60
N ARG A 249 -11.74 -4.18 -13.74
CA ARG A 249 -10.40 -3.65 -14.01
C ARG A 249 -10.33 -2.14 -13.83
N LYS A 250 -11.30 -1.40 -14.38
CA LYS A 250 -11.39 0.05 -14.25
C LYS A 250 -11.72 0.46 -12.81
N ALA A 251 -12.63 -0.25 -12.16
CA ALA A 251 -13.04 0.05 -10.79
C ALA A 251 -11.88 -0.07 -9.79
N VAL A 252 -10.98 -1.05 -9.97
CA VAL A 252 -9.84 -1.27 -9.06
C VAL A 252 -8.57 -0.47 -9.42
N GLU A 253 -8.56 0.23 -10.56
CA GLU A 253 -7.41 1.00 -11.02
C GLU A 253 -6.87 1.97 -9.95
N PRO A 254 -7.72 2.75 -9.23
CA PRO A 254 -7.24 3.63 -8.18
C PRO A 254 -6.56 2.90 -7.01
N LEU A 255 -7.01 1.67 -6.68
CA LEU A 255 -6.38 0.87 -5.62
C LEU A 255 -5.07 0.20 -6.08
N CYS A 256 -4.94 -0.07 -7.37
CA CYS A 256 -3.76 -0.72 -7.96
C CYS A 256 -2.68 0.28 -8.39
N ALA A 257 -2.93 1.59 -8.28
CA ALA A 257 -1.93 2.62 -8.49
C ALA A 257 -0.74 2.43 -7.54
N ASN A 258 0.48 2.67 -8.05
CA ASN A 258 1.70 2.58 -7.27
C ASN A 258 2.35 3.96 -7.13
N TYR A 259 2.35 4.52 -5.90
CA TYR A 259 3.08 5.73 -5.57
C TYR A 259 4.41 5.47 -4.86
N SER A 260 4.73 4.21 -4.56
CA SER A 260 6.03 3.84 -3.97
C SER A 260 7.14 4.00 -5.00
N MET A 261 8.33 4.39 -4.51
CA MET A 261 9.56 4.40 -5.33
C MET A 261 10.02 2.99 -5.70
N LEU A 262 9.46 1.95 -5.08
CA LEU A 262 9.70 0.56 -5.40
C LEU A 262 8.69 0.04 -6.42
N SER A 263 9.17 -0.79 -7.34
CA SER A 263 8.31 -1.67 -8.13
C SER A 263 7.66 -2.69 -7.20
N VAL A 264 6.33 -2.77 -7.25
CA VAL A 264 5.54 -3.69 -6.44
C VAL A 264 5.98 -5.14 -6.63
N GLU A 265 6.27 -5.53 -7.87
CA GLU A 265 6.64 -6.89 -8.22
C GLU A 265 8.10 -7.19 -7.82
N ASP A 266 9.04 -6.29 -8.15
CA ASP A 266 10.47 -6.51 -7.89
C ASP A 266 10.83 -6.41 -6.41
N ALA A 267 10.07 -5.65 -5.63
CA ALA A 267 10.25 -5.52 -4.18
C ALA A 267 9.41 -6.53 -3.38
N GLY A 268 8.50 -7.26 -4.02
CA GLY A 268 7.61 -8.20 -3.35
C GLY A 268 6.63 -7.53 -2.41
N ILE A 269 6.11 -6.35 -2.77
CA ILE A 269 5.16 -5.60 -1.94
C ILE A 269 3.80 -6.31 -1.95
N GLU A 270 3.33 -6.76 -0.80
CA GLU A 270 2.07 -7.49 -0.66
C GLU A 270 0.86 -6.58 -0.37
N HIS A 271 1.10 -5.36 0.11
CA HIS A 271 0.07 -4.36 0.42
C HIS A 271 -0.22 -3.39 -0.73
N LEU A 272 -1.29 -2.60 -0.63
CA LEU A 272 -1.56 -1.56 -1.63
C LEU A 272 -0.60 -0.38 -1.45
N THR A 273 -0.27 0.30 -2.53
CA THR A 273 0.65 1.46 -2.54
C THR A 273 0.01 2.70 -3.17
N CYS A 274 -1.32 2.75 -3.17
CA CYS A 274 -2.13 3.74 -3.86
C CYS A 274 -2.34 5.05 -3.07
N ILE A 275 -1.67 5.23 -1.94
CA ILE A 275 -1.79 6.44 -1.13
C ILE A 275 -0.74 7.44 -1.56
N ASN A 276 -1.17 8.67 -1.79
CA ASN A 276 -0.28 9.79 -2.02
C ASN A 276 -0.35 10.77 -0.84
N VAL A 277 0.78 11.40 -0.53
CA VAL A 277 0.88 12.50 0.43
C VAL A 277 1.31 13.73 -0.36
N GLU A 278 0.49 14.77 -0.35
CA GLU A 278 0.78 16.04 -0.98
C GLU A 278 1.75 16.87 -0.14
N ASP A 279 2.47 17.79 -0.77
CA ASP A 279 3.50 18.57 -0.07
C ASP A 279 2.91 19.45 1.04
N ASN A 280 1.70 19.99 0.85
CA ASN A 280 0.99 20.80 1.85
C ASN A 280 0.49 20.00 3.06
N GLU A 281 0.54 18.66 3.00
CA GLU A 281 0.15 17.79 4.10
C GLU A 281 1.32 17.46 5.04
N LEU A 282 2.55 17.81 4.65
CA LEU A 282 3.76 17.50 5.41
C LEU A 282 3.72 18.15 6.82
N PRO A 283 3.95 17.38 7.90
CA PRO A 283 3.77 17.86 9.27
C PRO A 283 4.60 19.09 9.65
N TRP A 284 5.81 19.22 9.12
CA TRP A 284 6.72 20.32 9.43
C TRP A 284 6.40 21.64 8.71
N LEU A 285 5.51 21.64 7.71
CA LEU A 285 5.04 22.89 7.10
C LEU A 285 4.03 23.62 8.00
N LYS A 286 3.31 22.88 8.84
CA LYS A 286 2.32 23.44 9.77
C LYS A 286 2.96 24.09 11.00
N SER A 287 4.19 23.69 11.38
CA SER A 287 4.87 24.25 12.55
C SER A 287 5.47 25.64 12.32
N ASN A 288 5.54 26.12 11.08
CA ASN A 288 6.13 27.42 10.74
C ASN A 288 5.11 28.56 10.61
N GLY A 289 3.84 28.32 10.96
CA GLY A 289 2.79 29.33 11.03
C GLY A 289 2.52 29.75 12.46
N ASN A 290 3.39 30.59 13.02
CA ASN A 290 3.03 31.53 14.09
C ASN A 290 2.91 32.92 13.46
#